data_AF-A0A8H5G731-F1
#
_entry.id   AF-A0A8H5G731-F1
#
_cell.length_a   1.000
_cell.length_b   1.000
_cell.length_c   1.000
_cell.angle_alpha   90.00
_cell.angle_beta   90.00
_cell.angle_gamma   90.00
#
_symmetry.space_group_name_H-M   'P 1'
#
loop_
_entity.id
_entity.type
_entity.pdbx_description
1 polymer ?
#
loop_
_entity_poly.entity_id
_entity_poly.type
_entity_poly.pdbx_seq_one_letter_code
_entity_poly.pdbx_strand_id
1 'polypeptide(L)'
;MIQPRQFLVLLTLAVIAAFALGVDATLNKPAQTWRDKLSKPKHPDFKQYRPILSLSPDEFPTDDPERRVILIGDIHGMEKWFLRLLKKVAYDGQHDVLVHTGDILTRGRHKGSMRIVDFMTIHNVTGVRGNHDQKVIEWKGWLNWFNALPGASKWLAELESAWHVDHKKGHELKPWIISRRKASRGQDAYWWNHIPEDWVPFGDHYRVARDLKKDQYAYLLSLPLKLHIPSAHTFIVHAGLLPYDVRYDYDHKRQPLAHVPRLLSHNVSSTGTTETLRNLQELAILLRVPQNTEPWANLNLRSVLEDNSITKDSHEGTPWATYWNKQMDLCDGFHPRKAVIKVQDPNAISPLSDGPDKSLPCYPASVIHGHTASRGLDISRYSFGLDTGCVYGRNLTAMILGPNPLPRREEWEEIDYEAEDGDESFEDAWMDLDNDDYDDEYEVPDLIESMSVEYPRSRKRARTIKFGDHGQAKIVEVSCS
;
A
#
# COMPACT_ATOMS: atom_id res chain seq x y z
N MET A 1 -29.98 -19.56 -93.99
CA MET A 1 -31.15 -19.10 -93.21
C MET A 1 -31.18 -19.84 -91.88
N ILE A 2 -31.56 -19.14 -90.81
CA ILE A 2 -31.76 -19.60 -89.41
C ILE A 2 -30.50 -19.49 -88.51
N GLN A 3 -30.72 -19.06 -87.27
CA GLN A 3 -29.89 -18.21 -86.40
C GLN A 3 -28.81 -18.96 -85.58
N PRO A 4 -27.67 -18.35 -85.21
CA PRO A 4 -26.67 -18.99 -84.36
C PRO A 4 -27.04 -18.79 -82.88
N ARG A 5 -28.15 -19.38 -82.45
CA ARG A 5 -28.55 -19.47 -81.04
C ARG A 5 -28.14 -20.82 -80.44
N GLN A 6 -26.93 -21.32 -80.72
CA GLN A 6 -26.40 -22.56 -80.14
C GLN A 6 -24.87 -22.56 -79.87
N PHE A 7 -24.19 -21.41 -79.94
CA PHE A 7 -22.76 -21.31 -79.59
C PHE A 7 -22.48 -20.71 -78.20
N LEU A 8 -23.53 -20.35 -77.43
CA LEU A 8 -23.40 -19.65 -76.14
C LEU A 8 -23.68 -20.52 -74.89
N VAL A 9 -23.81 -21.85 -75.05
CA VAL A 9 -24.13 -22.75 -73.91
C VAL A 9 -23.01 -23.75 -73.60
N LEU A 10 -22.00 -23.90 -74.48
CA LEU A 10 -20.86 -24.80 -74.24
C LEU A 10 -19.58 -24.09 -73.76
N LEU A 11 -19.51 -22.75 -73.76
CA LEU A 11 -18.41 -22.01 -73.13
C LEU A 11 -18.69 -21.61 -71.68
N THR A 12 -19.93 -21.77 -71.21
CA THR A 12 -20.36 -21.43 -69.84
C THR A 12 -20.21 -22.57 -68.82
N LEU A 13 -19.95 -23.80 -69.26
CA LEU A 13 -19.73 -24.96 -68.36
C LEU A 13 -18.28 -25.41 -68.21
N ALA A 14 -17.32 -24.81 -68.95
CA ALA A 14 -15.90 -25.20 -68.88
C ALA A 14 -14.97 -24.17 -68.20
N VAL A 15 -15.40 -22.94 -67.91
CA VAL A 15 -14.52 -21.88 -67.37
C VAL A 15 -14.71 -21.59 -65.87
N ILE A 16 -15.72 -22.15 -65.20
CA ILE A 16 -15.87 -22.05 -63.72
C ILE A 16 -16.00 -23.44 -63.07
N ALA A 17 -15.68 -24.52 -63.80
CA ALA A 17 -15.18 -25.74 -63.16
C ALA A 17 -13.72 -25.56 -62.65
N ALA A 18 -13.05 -24.49 -63.05
CA ALA A 18 -11.78 -24.02 -62.46
C ALA A 18 -11.99 -23.21 -61.15
N PHE A 19 -13.22 -23.03 -60.70
CA PHE A 19 -13.56 -22.35 -59.44
C PHE A 19 -13.87 -23.32 -58.30
N ALA A 20 -13.80 -24.64 -58.53
CA ALA A 20 -14.10 -25.66 -57.53
C ALA A 20 -12.88 -26.42 -56.99
N LEU A 21 -11.67 -26.22 -57.53
CA LEU A 21 -10.46 -26.91 -57.07
C LEU A 21 -9.23 -25.99 -57.20
N GLY A 22 -8.91 -25.26 -56.14
CA GLY A 22 -7.67 -24.47 -56.05
C GLY A 22 -7.85 -23.04 -55.56
N VAL A 23 -8.39 -22.85 -54.35
CA VAL A 23 -8.12 -21.63 -53.58
C VAL A 23 -7.44 -22.07 -52.30
N ASP A 24 -6.15 -21.75 -52.26
CA ASP A 24 -5.26 -21.90 -51.12
C ASP A 24 -5.85 -21.23 -49.87
N ALA A 25 -5.69 -21.89 -48.73
CA ALA A 25 -6.25 -21.50 -47.44
C ALA A 25 -5.45 -20.35 -46.79
N THR A 26 -5.18 -19.29 -47.54
CA THR A 26 -4.54 -18.08 -47.01
C THR A 26 -5.13 -16.87 -47.70
N LEU A 27 -6.15 -16.26 -47.06
CA LEU A 27 -6.54 -14.84 -47.11
C LEU A 27 -8.00 -14.71 -46.63
N ASN A 28 -8.24 -15.10 -45.38
CA ASN A 28 -9.41 -14.65 -44.62
C ASN A 28 -8.92 -14.10 -43.29
N LYS A 29 -8.29 -12.91 -43.32
CA LYS A 29 -8.36 -12.02 -42.17
C LYS A 29 -9.65 -11.23 -42.34
N PRO A 30 -10.67 -11.40 -41.48
CA PRO A 30 -11.82 -10.52 -41.55
C PRO A 30 -11.30 -9.10 -41.35
N ALA A 31 -11.78 -8.17 -42.17
CA ALA A 31 -11.52 -6.75 -42.01
C ALA A 31 -11.83 -6.38 -40.56
N GLN A 32 -10.77 -6.19 -39.77
CA GLN A 32 -10.82 -5.63 -38.42
C GLN A 32 -11.67 -4.38 -38.50
N THR A 33 -12.87 -4.49 -37.94
CA THR A 33 -13.90 -3.49 -38.13
C THR A 33 -13.46 -2.17 -37.52
N TRP A 34 -13.82 -1.06 -38.14
CA TRP A 34 -13.60 0.30 -37.64
C TRP A 34 -14.11 0.52 -36.20
N ARG A 35 -14.98 -0.38 -35.71
CA ARG A 35 -15.48 -0.41 -34.33
C ARG A 35 -14.42 -0.85 -33.30
N ASP A 36 -13.46 -1.71 -33.67
CA ASP A 36 -12.36 -2.11 -32.76
C ASP A 36 -11.32 -0.99 -32.58
N LYS A 37 -11.21 -0.06 -33.55
CA LYS A 37 -10.35 1.13 -33.43
C LYS A 37 -10.89 2.18 -32.45
N LEU A 38 -12.15 2.06 -32.03
CA LEU A 38 -12.82 2.98 -31.10
C LEU A 38 -12.94 2.42 -29.68
N SER A 39 -12.64 1.14 -29.45
CA SER A 39 -12.55 0.60 -28.10
C SER A 39 -11.20 0.98 -27.49
N LYS A 40 -11.22 1.67 -26.34
CA LYS A 40 -10.02 1.89 -25.53
C LYS A 40 -9.27 0.55 -25.34
N PRO A 41 -7.93 0.52 -25.44
CA PRO A 41 -7.18 -0.73 -25.25
C PRO A 41 -7.52 -1.36 -23.91
N LYS A 42 -7.88 -2.65 -23.92
CA LYS A 42 -8.11 -3.42 -22.68
C LYS A 42 -6.76 -3.69 -22.04
N HIS A 43 -6.43 -2.94 -21.00
CA HIS A 43 -5.21 -3.15 -20.23
C HIS A 43 -5.33 -4.43 -19.37
N PRO A 44 -4.24 -5.21 -19.23
CA PRO A 44 -4.12 -6.19 -18.15
C PRO A 44 -4.31 -5.55 -16.78
N ASP A 45 -4.65 -6.36 -15.78
CA ASP A 45 -4.63 -5.90 -14.39
C ASP A 45 -3.17 -5.73 -13.92
N PHE A 46 -2.66 -4.50 -13.98
CA PHE A 46 -1.34 -4.17 -13.48
C PHE A 46 -1.29 -4.04 -11.95
N LYS A 47 -2.45 -3.99 -11.29
CA LYS A 47 -2.52 -3.69 -9.85
C LYS A 47 -2.08 -4.88 -9.00
N GLN A 48 -2.45 -6.09 -9.42
CA GLN A 48 -1.98 -7.36 -8.83
C GLN A 48 -2.05 -7.37 -7.30
N TYR A 49 -3.18 -6.91 -6.73
CA TYR A 49 -3.33 -6.79 -5.29
C TYR A 49 -3.29 -8.15 -4.59
N ARG A 50 -2.52 -8.25 -3.51
CA ARG A 50 -2.63 -9.32 -2.51
C ARG A 50 -3.36 -8.76 -1.28
N PRO A 51 -4.62 -9.15 -1.02
CA PRO A 51 -5.42 -8.46 -0.01
C PRO A 51 -4.85 -8.59 1.42
N ILE A 52 -4.55 -9.82 1.85
CA ILE A 52 -4.15 -10.16 3.22
C ILE A 52 -3.14 -11.30 3.18
N LEU A 53 -2.13 -11.24 4.04
CA LEU A 53 -1.28 -12.36 4.43
C LEU A 53 -1.34 -12.51 5.95
N SER A 54 -1.48 -13.74 6.45
CA SER A 54 -1.38 -14.01 7.90
C SER A 54 0.00 -14.55 8.23
N LEU A 55 0.65 -13.98 9.25
CA LEU A 55 1.98 -14.42 9.70
C LEU A 55 1.84 -15.41 10.86
N SER A 56 2.66 -16.45 10.83
CA SER A 56 2.81 -17.41 11.92
C SER A 56 3.64 -16.83 13.09
N PRO A 57 3.59 -17.44 14.28
CA PRO A 57 4.45 -17.04 15.39
C PRO A 57 5.95 -17.06 15.06
N ASP A 58 6.40 -17.95 14.17
CA ASP A 58 7.81 -18.03 13.77
C ASP A 58 8.24 -16.86 12.84
N GLU A 59 7.29 -16.37 12.04
CA GLU A 59 7.45 -15.21 11.15
C GLU A 59 7.28 -13.87 11.89
N PHE A 60 6.59 -13.86 13.03
CA PHE A 60 6.40 -12.68 13.89
C PHE A 60 6.56 -13.05 15.38
N PRO A 61 7.80 -13.29 15.84
CA PRO A 61 8.10 -13.89 17.14
C PRO A 61 8.08 -12.87 18.29
N THR A 62 6.91 -12.43 18.72
CA THR A 62 6.78 -11.45 19.83
C THR A 62 7.09 -12.01 21.21
N ASP A 63 6.95 -13.31 21.39
CA ASP A 63 7.14 -14.00 22.68
C ASP A 63 8.46 -14.79 22.76
N ASP A 64 9.28 -14.73 21.71
CA ASP A 64 10.58 -15.40 21.68
C ASP A 64 11.59 -14.62 22.54
N PRO A 65 12.33 -15.29 23.44
CA PRO A 65 13.31 -14.64 24.32
C PRO A 65 14.63 -14.28 23.61
N GLU A 66 14.90 -14.83 22.42
CA GLU A 66 16.15 -14.63 21.67
C GLU A 66 15.94 -13.84 20.38
N ARG A 67 14.68 -13.65 19.96
CA ARG A 67 14.32 -12.93 18.73
C ARG A 67 13.51 -11.69 19.03
N ARG A 68 13.59 -10.73 18.10
CA ARG A 68 12.77 -9.52 18.14
C ARG A 68 12.26 -9.15 16.77
N VAL A 69 11.15 -8.43 16.75
CA VAL A 69 10.57 -7.82 15.56
C VAL A 69 10.88 -6.34 15.56
N ILE A 70 11.43 -5.84 14.45
CA ILE A 70 11.71 -4.44 14.21
C ILE A 70 10.77 -3.96 13.10
N LEU A 71 9.81 -3.12 13.45
CA LEU A 71 8.86 -2.52 12.51
C LEU A 71 9.35 -1.12 12.14
N ILE A 72 9.50 -0.81 10.85
CA ILE A 72 9.96 0.49 10.35
C ILE A 72 8.83 1.20 9.62
N GLY A 73 8.71 2.51 9.88
CA GLY A 73 7.84 3.43 9.14
C GLY A 73 8.25 3.64 7.68
N ASP A 74 7.67 4.65 7.04
CA ASP A 74 7.87 4.92 5.61
C ASP A 74 9.31 5.37 5.33
N ILE A 75 9.96 4.71 4.37
CA ILE A 75 11.41 4.86 4.12
C ILE A 75 11.67 5.79 2.93
N HIS A 76 10.83 5.75 1.89
CA HIS A 76 10.94 6.62 0.71
C HIS A 76 12.35 6.71 0.11
N GLY A 77 13.04 5.56 -0.05
CA GLY A 77 14.39 5.53 -0.61
C GLY A 77 15.45 6.28 0.21
N MET A 78 15.18 6.63 1.47
CA MET A 78 16.11 7.34 2.37
C MET A 78 17.19 6.40 2.94
N GLU A 79 17.97 5.78 2.04
CA GLU A 79 18.97 4.74 2.30
C GLU A 79 19.92 5.10 3.45
N LYS A 80 20.50 6.30 3.45
CA LYS A 80 21.44 6.77 4.49
C LYS A 80 20.84 6.63 5.89
N TRP A 81 19.58 7.02 6.05
CA TRP A 81 18.90 7.06 7.34
C TRP A 81 18.36 5.69 7.74
N PHE A 82 17.91 4.90 6.76
CA PHE A 82 17.58 3.49 6.97
C PHE A 82 18.77 2.72 7.54
N LEU A 83 19.96 2.83 6.92
CA LEU A 83 21.17 2.17 7.41
C LEU A 83 21.58 2.68 8.79
N ARG A 84 21.44 3.98 9.05
CA ARG A 84 21.70 4.57 10.38
C ARG A 84 20.74 4.02 11.44
N LEU A 85 19.47 3.81 11.11
CA LEU A 85 18.48 3.20 11.99
C LEU A 85 18.83 1.73 12.29
N LEU A 86 19.14 0.93 11.26
CA LEU A 86 19.59 -0.46 11.44
C LEU A 86 20.84 -0.55 12.31
N LYS A 87 21.81 0.35 12.11
CA LYS A 87 23.00 0.44 12.98
C LYS A 87 22.63 0.82 14.40
N LYS A 88 21.74 1.80 14.60
CA LYS A 88 21.31 2.28 15.92
C LYS A 88 20.60 1.20 16.75
N VAL A 89 19.85 0.30 16.09
CA VAL A 89 19.20 -0.83 16.76
C VAL A 89 20.09 -2.08 16.82
N ALA A 90 21.32 -2.01 16.28
CA ALA A 90 22.21 -3.15 16.03
C ALA A 90 21.45 -4.33 15.41
N TYR A 91 20.83 -4.07 14.25
CA TYR A 91 20.07 -5.09 13.51
C TYR A 91 20.95 -6.29 13.15
N ASP A 92 20.47 -7.48 13.48
CA ASP A 92 21.07 -8.76 13.11
C ASP A 92 20.04 -9.63 12.36
N GLY A 93 20.22 -9.81 11.06
CA GLY A 93 19.30 -10.59 10.23
C GLY A 93 19.20 -12.08 10.56
N GLN A 94 20.02 -12.62 11.46
CA GLN A 94 19.88 -14.01 11.94
C GLN A 94 18.87 -14.13 13.10
N HIS A 95 18.77 -13.11 13.94
CA HIS A 95 17.95 -13.13 15.17
C HIS A 95 16.77 -12.15 15.11
N ASP A 96 16.86 -11.12 14.28
CA ASP A 96 15.85 -10.07 14.13
C ASP A 96 14.95 -10.32 12.91
N VAL A 97 13.65 -10.15 13.11
CA VAL A 97 12.68 -10.03 12.03
C VAL A 97 12.47 -8.56 11.70
N LEU A 98 12.70 -8.19 10.44
CA LEU A 98 12.44 -6.84 9.95
C LEU A 98 11.09 -6.80 9.23
N VAL A 99 10.28 -5.78 9.53
CA VAL A 99 8.97 -5.55 8.89
C VAL A 99 8.82 -4.06 8.54
N HIS A 100 8.32 -3.72 7.34
CA HIS A 100 8.05 -2.32 6.95
C HIS A 100 6.55 -2.02 6.79
N THR A 101 6.14 -0.77 7.03
CA THR A 101 4.75 -0.29 6.87
C THR A 101 4.38 0.14 5.45
N GLY A 102 5.31 0.01 4.50
CA GLY A 102 5.11 0.39 3.11
C GLY A 102 5.88 1.66 2.75
N ASP A 103 5.69 2.14 1.53
CA ASP A 103 6.36 3.32 0.98
C ASP A 103 7.87 3.26 1.17
N ILE A 104 8.45 2.17 0.69
CA ILE A 104 9.89 1.94 0.78
C ILE A 104 10.66 2.62 -0.36
N LEU A 105 9.98 2.95 -1.45
CA LEU A 105 10.53 3.57 -2.67
C LEU A 105 10.04 5.00 -2.89
N THR A 106 10.68 5.68 -3.85
CA THR A 106 10.33 7.01 -4.38
C THR A 106 10.42 8.14 -3.35
N ARG A 107 10.26 9.39 -3.81
CA ARG A 107 10.41 10.66 -3.05
C ARG A 107 11.85 10.98 -2.63
N GLY A 108 12.59 10.01 -2.11
CA GLY A 108 14.04 10.12 -1.93
C GLY A 108 14.81 9.94 -3.25
N ARG A 109 16.15 9.93 -3.17
CA ARG A 109 16.99 9.76 -4.36
C ARG A 109 16.72 8.41 -5.05
N HIS A 110 16.69 8.40 -6.37
CA HIS A 110 16.49 7.18 -7.17
C HIS A 110 17.45 6.05 -6.76
N LYS A 111 18.76 6.34 -6.64
CA LYS A 111 19.78 5.38 -6.16
C LYS A 111 19.41 4.78 -4.80
N GLY A 112 18.87 5.58 -3.89
CA GLY A 112 18.44 5.13 -2.57
C GLY A 112 17.25 4.17 -2.65
N SER A 113 16.25 4.46 -3.49
CA SER A 113 15.14 3.52 -3.75
C SER A 113 15.64 2.17 -4.28
N MET A 114 16.57 2.18 -5.22
CA MET A 114 17.15 0.95 -5.78
C MET A 114 17.95 0.15 -4.73
N ARG A 115 18.64 0.84 -3.81
CA ARG A 115 19.37 0.21 -2.71
C ARG A 115 18.46 -0.38 -1.65
N ILE A 116 17.37 0.32 -1.31
CA ILE A 116 16.35 -0.17 -0.38
C ILE A 116 15.70 -1.44 -0.94
N VAL A 117 15.22 -1.45 -2.19
CA VAL A 117 14.59 -2.65 -2.75
C VAL A 117 15.56 -3.82 -2.90
N ASP A 118 16.84 -3.56 -3.24
CA ASP A 118 17.90 -4.59 -3.23
C ASP A 118 18.03 -5.19 -1.82
N PHE A 119 18.13 -4.37 -0.77
CA PHE A 119 18.23 -4.84 0.61
C PHE A 119 17.01 -5.69 1.00
N MET A 120 15.79 -5.19 0.76
CA MET A 120 14.57 -5.90 1.13
C MET A 120 14.45 -7.25 0.43
N THR A 121 14.85 -7.31 -0.86
CA THR A 121 14.82 -8.53 -1.66
C THR A 121 15.87 -9.54 -1.17
N ILE A 122 17.12 -9.11 -0.93
CA ILE A 122 18.22 -9.98 -0.50
C ILE A 122 17.98 -10.57 0.88
N HIS A 123 17.43 -9.77 1.80
CA HIS A 123 17.18 -10.17 3.18
C HIS A 123 15.78 -10.76 3.41
N ASN A 124 14.99 -10.93 2.34
CA ASN A 124 13.62 -11.46 2.40
C ASN A 124 12.76 -10.77 3.49
N VAL A 125 12.85 -9.44 3.54
CA VAL A 125 12.14 -8.61 4.52
C VAL A 125 10.66 -8.63 4.21
N THR A 126 9.78 -8.74 5.21
CA THR A 126 8.33 -8.68 4.95
C THR A 126 7.76 -7.28 5.22
N GLY A 127 6.51 -7.05 4.83
CA GLY A 127 5.86 -5.76 5.03
C GLY A 127 4.52 -5.68 4.34
N VAL A 128 4.00 -4.47 4.21
CA VAL A 128 2.82 -4.16 3.40
C VAL A 128 3.18 -3.21 2.27
N ARG A 129 2.38 -3.19 1.21
CA ARG A 129 2.52 -2.20 0.13
C ARG A 129 2.03 -0.84 0.60
N GLY A 130 2.83 0.20 0.35
CA GLY A 130 2.34 1.57 0.38
C GLY A 130 1.78 2.04 -0.97
N ASN A 131 1.17 3.22 -0.99
CA ASN A 131 0.57 3.76 -2.22
C ASN A 131 1.64 4.14 -3.25
N HIS A 132 2.84 4.56 -2.83
CA HIS A 132 3.98 4.80 -3.72
C HIS A 132 4.51 3.48 -4.29
N ASP A 133 4.65 2.44 -3.47
CA ASP A 133 5.07 1.11 -3.93
C ASP A 133 4.09 0.55 -4.97
N GLN A 134 2.79 0.74 -4.74
CA GLN A 134 1.73 0.30 -5.65
C GLN A 134 1.83 0.99 -7.03
N LYS A 135 2.11 2.30 -7.08
CA LYS A 135 2.35 3.01 -8.35
C LYS A 135 3.55 2.44 -9.11
N VAL A 136 4.65 2.10 -8.42
CA VAL A 136 5.83 1.46 -9.04
C VAL A 136 5.46 0.09 -9.63
N ILE A 137 4.70 -0.72 -8.90
CA ILE A 137 4.24 -2.04 -9.36
C ILE A 137 3.42 -1.93 -10.64
N GLU A 138 2.48 -0.98 -10.66
CA GLU A 138 1.62 -0.73 -11.80
C GLU A 138 2.43 -0.26 -13.02
N TRP A 139 3.36 0.69 -12.84
CA TRP A 139 4.26 1.13 -13.89
C TRP A 139 5.13 0.00 -14.43
N LYS A 140 5.66 -0.87 -13.58
CA LYS A 140 6.49 -2.01 -14.02
C LYS A 140 5.66 -3.04 -14.79
N GLY A 141 4.45 -3.32 -14.32
CA GLY A 141 3.50 -4.17 -15.03
C GLY A 141 3.16 -3.62 -16.42
N TRP A 142 2.88 -2.32 -16.49
CA TRP A 142 2.63 -1.61 -17.75
C TRP A 142 3.85 -1.64 -18.67
N LEU A 143 5.05 -1.33 -18.18
CA LEU A 143 6.28 -1.33 -18.97
C LEU A 143 6.57 -2.72 -19.56
N ASN A 144 6.40 -3.78 -18.78
CA ASN A 144 6.59 -5.15 -19.25
C ASN A 144 5.61 -5.50 -20.39
N TRP A 145 4.33 -5.10 -20.24
CA TRP A 145 3.31 -5.33 -21.26
C TRP A 145 3.52 -4.45 -22.50
N PHE A 146 3.76 -3.16 -22.31
CA PHE A 146 3.88 -2.17 -23.38
C PHE A 146 5.10 -2.46 -24.24
N ASN A 147 6.24 -2.80 -23.65
CA ASN A 147 7.45 -3.15 -24.40
C ASN A 147 7.33 -4.47 -25.19
N ALA A 148 6.36 -5.33 -24.85
CA ALA A 148 6.08 -6.52 -25.65
C ALA A 148 5.30 -6.22 -26.94
N LEU A 149 4.73 -5.02 -27.08
CA LEU A 149 4.01 -4.61 -28.29
C LEU A 149 4.99 -4.22 -29.41
N PRO A 150 4.78 -4.69 -30.65
CA PRO A 150 5.68 -4.37 -31.76
C PRO A 150 5.80 -2.86 -32.02
N GLY A 151 7.02 -2.33 -31.92
CA GLY A 151 7.33 -0.92 -32.16
C GLY A 151 7.12 0.02 -30.97
N ALA A 152 6.54 -0.46 -29.86
CA ALA A 152 6.25 0.35 -28.69
C ALA A 152 7.51 0.87 -27.99
N SER A 153 8.51 0.01 -27.76
CA SER A 153 9.76 0.41 -27.11
C SER A 153 10.52 1.48 -27.88
N LYS A 154 10.47 1.43 -29.22
CA LYS A 154 11.08 2.46 -30.07
C LYS A 154 10.39 3.81 -29.87
N TRP A 155 9.06 3.82 -29.92
CA TRP A 155 8.29 5.05 -29.70
C TRP A 155 8.51 5.63 -28.30
N LEU A 156 8.55 4.78 -27.26
CA LEU A 156 8.78 5.22 -25.89
C LEU A 156 10.17 5.84 -25.71
N ALA A 157 11.20 5.26 -26.31
CA ALA A 157 12.56 5.80 -26.28
C ALA A 157 12.68 7.14 -27.04
N GLU A 158 11.96 7.30 -28.15
CA GLU A 158 11.88 8.57 -28.88
C GLU A 158 11.16 9.65 -28.05
N LEU A 159 10.06 9.28 -27.39
CA LEU A 159 9.34 10.18 -26.48
C LEU A 159 10.20 10.60 -25.28
N GLU A 160 10.91 9.65 -24.67
CA GLU A 160 11.82 9.90 -23.56
C GLU A 160 12.99 10.82 -23.99
N SER A 161 13.56 10.59 -25.18
CA SER A 161 14.61 11.46 -25.72
C SER A 161 14.11 12.88 -25.96
N ALA A 162 12.88 13.05 -26.45
CA ALA A 162 12.26 14.35 -26.61
C ALA A 162 12.03 15.05 -25.26
N TRP A 163 11.61 14.30 -24.24
CA TRP A 163 11.49 14.80 -22.87
C TRP A 163 12.83 15.33 -22.35
N HIS A 164 13.93 14.56 -22.47
CA HIS A 164 15.25 14.99 -22.02
C HIS A 164 15.70 16.32 -22.65
N VAL A 165 15.41 16.52 -23.94
CA VAL A 165 15.76 17.76 -24.65
C VAL A 165 14.95 18.95 -24.12
N ASP A 166 13.66 18.78 -23.88
CA ASP A 166 12.79 19.86 -23.42
C ASP A 166 12.96 20.13 -21.92
N HIS A 167 13.21 19.11 -21.11
CA HIS A 167 13.53 19.27 -19.70
C HIS A 167 14.80 20.12 -19.49
N LYS A 168 15.85 19.91 -20.30
CA LYS A 168 17.06 20.76 -20.30
C LYS A 168 16.80 22.24 -20.65
N LYS A 169 15.64 22.55 -21.24
CA LYS A 169 15.20 23.94 -21.51
C LYS A 169 14.33 24.50 -20.39
N GLY A 170 14.15 23.77 -19.28
CA GLY A 170 13.34 24.19 -18.13
C GLY A 170 11.86 23.84 -18.23
N HIS A 171 11.46 22.90 -19.10
CA HIS A 171 10.06 22.43 -19.12
C HIS A 171 9.77 21.52 -17.93
N GLU A 172 8.59 21.70 -17.31
CA GLU A 172 8.05 20.81 -16.29
C GLU A 172 7.38 19.57 -16.92
N LEU A 173 7.54 18.41 -16.27
CA LEU A 173 7.16 17.11 -16.83
C LEU A 173 5.66 17.00 -17.10
N LYS A 174 4.84 17.23 -16.08
CA LYS A 174 3.40 17.01 -16.17
C LYS A 174 2.72 17.93 -17.21
N PRO A 175 2.96 19.27 -17.23
CA PRO A 175 2.47 20.12 -18.29
C PRO A 175 2.96 19.70 -19.69
N TRP A 176 4.22 19.27 -19.80
CA TRP A 176 4.79 18.80 -21.06
C TRP A 176 4.08 17.54 -21.58
N ILE A 177 3.84 16.54 -20.71
CA ILE A 177 3.10 15.32 -21.05
C ILE A 177 1.67 15.64 -21.50
N ILE A 178 0.95 16.49 -20.77
CA ILE A 178 -0.42 16.89 -21.12
C ILE A 178 -0.44 17.55 -22.51
N SER A 179 0.50 18.46 -22.75
CA SER A 179 0.63 19.17 -24.04
C SER A 179 0.93 18.20 -25.19
N ARG A 180 1.91 17.31 -25.02
CA ARG A 180 2.30 16.29 -26.02
C ARG A 180 1.14 15.36 -26.35
N ARG A 181 0.46 14.84 -25.33
CA ARG A 181 -0.72 13.99 -25.51
C ARG A 181 -1.82 14.69 -26.29
N LYS A 182 -2.15 15.96 -25.95
CA LYS A 182 -3.18 16.75 -26.64
C LYS A 182 -2.81 17.05 -28.11
N ALA A 183 -1.53 17.24 -28.39
CA ALA A 183 -1.02 17.49 -29.72
C ALA A 183 -0.89 16.22 -30.59
N SER A 184 -0.87 15.03 -29.98
CA SER A 184 -0.66 13.75 -30.67
C SER A 184 -1.68 13.47 -31.78
N ARG A 185 -1.23 12.89 -32.90
CA ARG A 185 -2.08 12.53 -34.05
C ARG A 185 -1.64 11.20 -34.67
N GLY A 186 -2.53 10.54 -35.40
CA GLY A 186 -2.22 9.32 -36.14
C GLY A 186 -1.62 8.22 -35.24
N GLN A 187 -0.46 7.68 -35.65
CA GLN A 187 0.22 6.61 -34.92
C GLN A 187 0.71 7.04 -33.53
N ASP A 188 1.05 8.33 -33.34
CA ASP A 188 1.47 8.85 -32.03
C ASP A 188 0.31 8.83 -31.03
N ALA A 189 -0.88 9.27 -31.46
CA ALA A 189 -2.10 9.23 -30.65
C ALA A 189 -2.48 7.78 -30.26
N TYR A 190 -2.23 6.81 -31.14
CA TYR A 190 -2.42 5.40 -30.82
C TYR A 190 -1.59 4.98 -29.61
N TRP A 191 -0.30 5.33 -29.55
CA TRP A 191 0.55 4.99 -28.41
C TRP A 191 0.17 5.73 -27.14
N TRP A 192 -0.17 7.02 -27.22
CA TRP A 192 -0.68 7.79 -26.08
C TRP A 192 -1.94 7.21 -25.46
N ASN A 193 -2.80 6.54 -26.24
CA ASN A 193 -4.01 5.88 -25.75
C ASN A 193 -3.73 4.61 -24.94
N HIS A 194 -2.50 4.07 -24.96
CA HIS A 194 -2.09 2.91 -24.15
C HIS A 194 -1.53 3.30 -22.79
N ILE A 195 -1.16 4.57 -22.59
CA ILE A 195 -0.83 5.11 -21.28
C ILE A 195 -2.18 5.48 -20.62
N PRO A 196 -2.45 5.13 -19.35
CA PRO A 196 -3.63 5.64 -18.65
C PRO A 196 -3.70 7.18 -18.64
N GLU A 197 -4.90 7.75 -18.48
CA GLU A 197 -5.11 9.21 -18.62
C GLU A 197 -4.40 10.00 -17.51
N ASP A 198 -4.38 9.45 -16.30
CA ASP A 198 -3.83 9.99 -15.06
C ASP A 198 -2.34 9.66 -14.84
N TRP A 199 -1.71 8.93 -15.77
CA TRP A 199 -0.33 8.49 -15.64
C TRP A 199 0.65 9.43 -16.33
N VAL A 200 1.71 9.80 -15.60
CA VAL A 200 2.81 10.66 -16.06
C VAL A 200 4.09 9.81 -16.24
N PRO A 201 4.45 9.41 -17.46
CA PRO A 201 5.70 8.67 -17.68
C PRO A 201 6.91 9.57 -17.42
N PHE A 202 8.07 8.96 -17.18
CA PHE A 202 9.35 9.60 -16.87
C PHE A 202 9.47 10.26 -15.48
N GLY A 203 8.38 10.31 -14.72
CA GLY A 203 8.41 10.72 -13.32
C GLY A 203 9.11 9.70 -12.42
N ASP A 204 9.21 10.00 -11.13
CA ASP A 204 9.96 9.18 -10.17
C ASP A 204 9.48 7.70 -10.12
N HIS A 205 8.17 7.45 -9.97
CA HIS A 205 7.64 6.07 -9.96
C HIS A 205 7.96 5.30 -11.24
N TYR A 206 7.88 5.97 -12.40
CA TYR A 206 8.22 5.38 -13.70
C TYR A 206 9.70 5.01 -13.77
N ARG A 207 10.58 5.92 -13.34
CA ARG A 207 12.03 5.71 -13.39
C ARG A 207 12.45 4.52 -12.52
N VAL A 208 11.96 4.47 -11.28
CA VAL A 208 12.19 3.32 -10.39
C VAL A 208 11.65 2.04 -11.03
N ALA A 209 10.41 2.04 -11.53
CA ALA A 209 9.81 0.87 -12.18
C ALA A 209 10.63 0.36 -13.38
N ARG A 210 11.10 1.27 -14.24
CA ARG A 210 11.93 0.94 -15.41
C ARG A 210 13.16 0.14 -15.00
N ASP A 211 13.82 0.57 -13.94
CA ASP A 211 15.13 0.05 -13.54
C ASP A 211 15.03 -1.13 -12.55
N LEU A 212 13.82 -1.47 -12.08
CA LEU A 212 13.57 -2.69 -11.29
C LEU A 212 14.00 -3.98 -12.02
N LYS A 213 14.75 -4.81 -11.32
CA LYS A 213 15.07 -6.19 -11.71
C LYS A 213 13.86 -7.11 -11.50
N LYS A 214 13.91 -8.31 -12.08
CA LYS A 214 12.80 -9.28 -12.05
C LYS A 214 12.48 -9.78 -10.64
N ASP A 215 13.51 -10.06 -9.86
CA ASP A 215 13.42 -10.48 -8.46
C ASP A 215 12.90 -9.36 -7.55
N GLN A 216 13.39 -8.13 -7.72
CA GLN A 216 12.86 -6.96 -7.01
C GLN A 216 11.38 -6.69 -7.31
N TYR A 217 10.97 -6.85 -8.58
CA TYR A 217 9.56 -6.72 -8.95
C TYR A 217 8.71 -7.86 -8.34
N ALA A 218 9.23 -9.09 -8.35
CA ALA A 218 8.57 -10.23 -7.70
C ALA A 218 8.44 -10.04 -6.18
N TYR A 219 9.45 -9.44 -5.54
CA TYR A 219 9.41 -9.02 -4.14
C TYR A 219 8.24 -8.06 -3.89
N LEU A 220 8.15 -6.95 -4.63
CA LEU A 220 7.06 -5.98 -4.47
C LEU A 220 5.68 -6.62 -4.71
N LEU A 221 5.57 -7.52 -5.70
CA LEU A 221 4.34 -8.27 -5.95
C LEU A 221 3.96 -9.23 -4.80
N SER A 222 4.94 -9.74 -4.06
CA SER A 222 4.71 -10.65 -2.93
C SER A 222 4.06 -9.96 -1.73
N LEU A 223 4.29 -8.65 -1.57
CA LEU A 223 3.80 -7.85 -0.45
C LEU A 223 2.26 -7.73 -0.48
N PRO A 224 1.57 -8.00 0.63
CA PRO A 224 0.13 -7.80 0.77
C PRO A 224 -0.23 -6.33 1.04
N LEU A 225 -1.52 -6.00 0.96
CA LEU A 225 -2.05 -4.72 1.46
C LEU A 225 -2.15 -4.70 2.99
N LYS A 226 -2.28 -5.88 3.62
CA LYS A 226 -2.46 -6.05 5.06
C LYS A 226 -1.75 -7.30 5.56
N LEU A 227 -1.07 -7.19 6.69
CA LEU A 227 -0.63 -8.33 7.48
C LEU A 227 -1.58 -8.54 8.65
N HIS A 228 -1.93 -9.81 8.89
CA HIS A 228 -2.69 -10.25 10.04
C HIS A 228 -1.77 -11.11 10.91
N ILE A 229 -1.64 -10.77 12.19
CA ILE A 229 -0.75 -11.44 13.12
C ILE A 229 -1.58 -11.97 14.30
N PRO A 230 -2.15 -13.19 14.17
CA PRO A 230 -3.00 -13.78 15.21
C PRO A 230 -2.32 -13.86 16.58
N SER A 231 -1.05 -14.28 16.62
CA SER A 231 -0.29 -14.44 17.88
C SER A 231 -0.13 -13.14 18.66
N ALA A 232 -0.18 -11.99 17.98
CA ALA A 232 -0.04 -10.67 18.58
C ALA A 232 -1.36 -9.88 18.59
N HIS A 233 -2.48 -10.46 18.10
CA HIS A 233 -3.76 -9.79 17.90
C HIS A 233 -3.60 -8.40 17.25
N THR A 234 -2.81 -8.36 16.17
CA THR A 234 -2.36 -7.12 15.54
C THR A 234 -2.48 -7.19 14.03
N PHE A 235 -2.75 -6.03 13.42
CA PHE A 235 -2.71 -5.81 11.99
C PHE A 235 -1.57 -4.86 11.62
N ILE A 236 -0.99 -5.04 10.44
CA ILE A 236 -0.14 -4.03 9.80
C ILE A 236 -0.83 -3.64 8.49
N VAL A 237 -0.98 -2.34 8.27
CA VAL A 237 -1.59 -1.75 7.06
C VAL A 237 -0.85 -0.46 6.76
N HIS A 238 -0.73 -0.06 5.50
CA HIS A 238 0.01 1.16 5.19
C HIS A 238 -0.72 2.42 5.70
N ALA A 239 -1.97 2.64 5.29
CA ALA A 239 -2.71 3.86 5.65
C ALA A 239 -3.64 3.67 6.86
N GLY A 240 -4.62 2.77 6.77
CA GLY A 240 -5.57 2.60 7.86
C GLY A 240 -6.61 1.49 7.69
N LEU A 241 -7.30 1.20 8.81
CA LEU A 241 -8.39 0.24 8.91
C LEU A 241 -9.52 0.80 9.77
N LEU A 242 -10.77 0.52 9.41
CA LEU A 242 -11.91 0.84 10.26
C LEU A 242 -12.31 -0.36 11.12
N PRO A 243 -12.64 -0.16 12.41
CA PRO A 243 -13.01 -1.27 13.29
C PRO A 243 -14.43 -1.81 13.01
N TYR A 244 -15.25 -1.05 12.29
CA TYR A 244 -16.63 -1.37 11.92
C TYR A 244 -17.06 -0.58 10.67
N ASP A 245 -18.19 -0.94 10.07
CA ASP A 245 -18.77 -0.20 8.94
C ASP A 245 -19.41 1.10 9.44
N VAL A 246 -18.77 2.23 9.17
CA VAL A 246 -19.16 3.57 9.65
C VAL A 246 -20.55 4.04 9.18
N ARG A 247 -21.18 3.33 8.24
CA ARG A 247 -22.56 3.61 7.79
C ARG A 247 -23.63 3.14 8.78
N TYR A 248 -23.23 2.42 9.83
CA TYR A 248 -24.11 1.99 10.92
C TYR A 248 -23.47 2.31 12.26
N ASP A 249 -24.29 2.36 13.30
CA ASP A 249 -23.80 2.43 14.68
C ASP A 249 -22.84 1.27 14.97
N TYR A 250 -21.87 1.54 15.83
CA TYR A 250 -20.78 0.62 16.12
C TYR A 250 -21.22 -0.67 16.82
N ASP A 251 -22.40 -0.66 17.42
CA ASP A 251 -23.03 -1.73 18.17
C ASP A 251 -24.17 -2.41 17.40
N HIS A 252 -24.39 -2.00 16.15
CA HIS A 252 -25.39 -2.59 15.29
C HIS A 252 -25.08 -4.07 15.04
N LYS A 253 -26.11 -4.94 15.03
CA LYS A 253 -25.99 -6.42 14.90
C LYS A 253 -25.23 -6.95 13.68
N ARG A 254 -24.91 -6.10 12.71
CA ARG A 254 -24.12 -6.45 11.52
C ARG A 254 -22.62 -6.27 11.74
N GLN A 255 -22.23 -5.46 12.72
CA GLN A 255 -20.86 -5.12 12.99
C GLN A 255 -20.09 -6.31 13.52
N PRO A 256 -18.82 -6.49 13.10
CA PRO A 256 -18.02 -7.65 13.48
C PRO A 256 -17.82 -7.77 14.99
N LEU A 257 -17.77 -6.62 15.69
CA LEU A 257 -17.49 -6.54 17.13
C LEU A 257 -18.75 -6.47 18.02
N ALA A 258 -19.94 -6.37 17.43
CA ALA A 258 -21.20 -6.30 18.18
C ALA A 258 -21.70 -7.68 18.66
N HIS A 259 -21.03 -8.77 18.27
CA HIS A 259 -21.45 -10.13 18.60
C HIS A 259 -20.24 -11.09 18.68
N VAL A 260 -20.35 -12.13 19.51
CA VAL A 260 -19.35 -13.21 19.53
C VAL A 260 -19.42 -14.00 18.22
N PRO A 261 -18.27 -14.29 17.54
CA PRO A 261 -18.25 -15.12 16.36
C PRO A 261 -18.85 -16.52 16.61
N ARG A 262 -19.45 -17.13 15.58
CA ARG A 262 -20.05 -18.47 15.68
C ARG A 262 -19.04 -19.54 15.24
N LEU A 263 -18.77 -20.51 16.11
CA LEU A 263 -18.03 -21.72 15.74
C LEU A 263 -18.97 -22.71 15.06
N LEU A 264 -18.53 -23.28 13.94
CA LEU A 264 -19.28 -24.30 13.21
C LEU A 264 -19.08 -25.73 13.77
N SER A 265 -18.11 -25.92 14.68
CA SER A 265 -17.77 -27.22 15.26
C SER A 265 -17.83 -27.20 16.78
N HIS A 266 -18.40 -28.24 17.38
CA HIS A 266 -18.64 -28.38 18.82
C HIS A 266 -17.46 -28.99 19.61
N ASN A 267 -16.34 -29.34 18.96
CA ASN A 267 -15.24 -30.11 19.57
C ASN A 267 -13.99 -29.28 19.96
N VAL A 268 -14.14 -28.02 20.39
CA VAL A 268 -12.99 -27.17 20.76
C VAL A 268 -12.83 -27.08 22.28
N SER A 269 -11.61 -27.37 22.77
CA SER A 269 -11.18 -27.16 24.16
C SER A 269 -11.39 -25.70 24.59
N SER A 270 -11.84 -25.45 25.84
CA SER A 270 -12.16 -24.10 26.33
C SER A 270 -11.04 -23.08 26.20
N THR A 271 -9.76 -23.50 26.25
CA THR A 271 -8.60 -22.60 26.05
C THR A 271 -8.33 -22.30 24.57
N GLY A 272 -8.53 -23.27 23.66
CA GLY A 272 -8.44 -23.05 22.21
C GLY A 272 -9.65 -22.30 21.63
N THR A 273 -10.78 -22.29 22.36
CA THR A 273 -12.01 -21.62 21.95
C THR A 273 -11.85 -20.11 21.89
N THR A 274 -11.23 -19.46 22.88
CA THR A 274 -11.06 -17.99 22.89
C THR A 274 -10.16 -17.52 21.76
N GLU A 275 -8.99 -18.14 21.58
CA GLU A 275 -8.07 -17.82 20.50
C GLU A 275 -8.73 -17.98 19.12
N THR A 276 -9.43 -19.09 18.91
CA THR A 276 -10.16 -19.32 17.66
C THR A 276 -11.23 -18.24 17.42
N LEU A 277 -11.96 -17.83 18.47
CA LEU A 277 -12.95 -16.78 18.38
C LEU A 277 -12.32 -15.39 18.11
N ARG A 278 -11.17 -15.07 18.71
CA ARG A 278 -10.43 -13.83 18.41
C ARG A 278 -9.99 -13.80 16.95
N ASN A 279 -9.43 -14.89 16.45
CA ASN A 279 -9.02 -14.99 15.05
C ASN A 279 -10.23 -14.80 14.10
N LEU A 280 -11.39 -15.37 14.43
CA LEU A 280 -12.61 -15.15 13.64
C LEU A 280 -13.12 -13.71 13.72
N GLN A 281 -13.01 -13.06 14.87
CA GLN A 281 -13.36 -11.65 15.06
C GLN A 281 -12.44 -10.75 14.22
N GLU A 282 -11.14 -10.98 14.27
CA GLU A 282 -10.12 -10.23 13.54
C GLU A 282 -10.32 -10.36 12.02
N LEU A 283 -10.51 -11.59 11.52
CA LEU A 283 -10.87 -11.83 10.13
C LEU A 283 -12.18 -11.15 9.74
N ALA A 284 -13.16 -11.07 10.65
CA ALA A 284 -14.41 -10.36 10.40
C ALA A 284 -14.19 -8.84 10.25
N ILE A 285 -13.29 -8.22 11.03
CA ILE A 285 -12.89 -6.81 10.82
C ILE A 285 -12.30 -6.63 9.42
N LEU A 286 -11.38 -7.52 9.02
CA LEU A 286 -10.68 -7.38 7.73
C LEU A 286 -11.56 -7.65 6.51
N LEU A 287 -12.53 -8.57 6.61
CA LEU A 287 -13.28 -9.10 5.48
C LEU A 287 -14.74 -8.66 5.41
N ARG A 288 -15.34 -8.20 6.53
CA ARG A 288 -16.77 -7.82 6.58
C ARG A 288 -17.01 -6.32 6.71
N VAL A 289 -15.99 -5.54 7.05
CA VAL A 289 -16.05 -4.07 6.99
C VAL A 289 -15.74 -3.66 5.55
N PRO A 290 -16.71 -3.13 4.78
CA PRO A 290 -16.54 -2.94 3.34
C PRO A 290 -15.36 -2.04 2.97
N GLN A 291 -15.14 -0.99 3.74
CA GLN A 291 -14.01 -0.07 3.57
C GLN A 291 -12.66 -0.80 3.67
N ASN A 292 -12.53 -1.77 4.57
CA ASN A 292 -11.29 -2.55 4.73
C ASN A 292 -11.05 -3.50 3.54
N THR A 293 -12.09 -3.84 2.76
CA THR A 293 -11.94 -4.68 1.56
C THR A 293 -11.50 -3.90 0.33
N GLU A 294 -11.62 -2.57 0.36
CA GLU A 294 -11.24 -1.68 -0.74
C GLU A 294 -9.73 -1.40 -0.75
N PRO A 295 -8.99 -1.74 -1.83
CA PRO A 295 -7.55 -1.47 -1.90
C PRO A 295 -7.20 0.01 -1.72
N TRP A 296 -8.03 0.91 -2.24
CA TRP A 296 -7.83 2.35 -2.11
C TRP A 296 -7.79 2.79 -0.63
N ALA A 297 -8.67 2.25 0.21
CA ALA A 297 -8.71 2.61 1.64
C ALA A 297 -7.45 2.15 2.37
N ASN A 298 -7.02 0.90 2.15
CA ASN A 298 -5.81 0.36 2.78
C ASN A 298 -4.54 1.14 2.43
N LEU A 299 -4.54 1.80 1.27
CA LEU A 299 -3.42 2.57 0.73
C LEU A 299 -3.51 4.08 0.98
N ASN A 300 -4.69 4.65 1.27
CA ASN A 300 -4.86 6.10 1.29
C ASN A 300 -5.70 6.67 2.45
N LEU A 301 -6.39 5.82 3.23
CA LEU A 301 -7.30 6.28 4.28
C LEU A 301 -6.58 7.14 5.33
N ARG A 302 -7.07 8.37 5.55
CA ARG A 302 -6.66 9.23 6.68
C ARG A 302 -7.80 9.48 7.64
N SER A 303 -8.98 9.83 7.13
CA SER A 303 -10.12 10.26 7.95
C SER A 303 -11.46 9.73 7.43
N VAL A 304 -12.48 9.83 8.30
CA VAL A 304 -13.90 9.61 7.98
C VAL A 304 -14.63 10.95 8.07
N LEU A 305 -15.36 11.31 7.01
CA LEU A 305 -16.13 12.54 6.92
C LEU A 305 -17.47 12.42 7.67
N GLU A 306 -18.15 13.55 7.87
CA GLU A 306 -19.44 13.61 8.58
C GLU A 306 -20.55 12.79 7.91
N ASP A 307 -20.47 12.60 6.58
CA ASP A 307 -21.40 11.78 5.81
C ASP A 307 -21.06 10.26 5.82
N ASN A 308 -20.07 9.86 6.63
CA ASN A 308 -19.52 8.51 6.76
C ASN A 308 -18.74 8.01 5.52
N SER A 309 -18.40 8.90 4.58
CA SER A 309 -17.44 8.58 3.53
C SER A 309 -16.01 8.64 4.05
N ILE A 310 -15.09 7.95 3.37
CA ILE A 310 -13.67 7.92 3.71
C ILE A 310 -12.89 8.90 2.85
N THR A 311 -11.88 9.54 3.41
CA THR A 311 -11.04 10.51 2.70
C THR A 311 -9.55 10.25 2.91
N LYS A 312 -8.76 10.69 1.93
CA LYS A 312 -7.29 10.77 1.98
C LYS A 312 -6.80 12.12 2.50
N ASP A 313 -7.69 13.10 2.67
CA ASP A 313 -7.35 14.40 3.22
C ASP A 313 -7.10 14.29 4.74
N SER A 314 -6.00 14.88 5.21
CA SER A 314 -5.64 14.91 6.64
C SER A 314 -6.32 16.03 7.43
N HIS A 315 -6.90 17.02 6.76
CA HIS A 315 -7.50 18.21 7.37
C HIS A 315 -9.02 18.11 7.47
N GLU A 316 -9.62 17.14 6.79
CA GLU A 316 -11.07 16.92 6.81
C GLU A 316 -11.45 15.65 7.58
N GLY A 317 -12.56 15.74 8.30
CA GLY A 317 -13.14 14.61 9.02
C GLY A 317 -12.41 14.20 10.30
N THR A 318 -12.79 13.05 10.82
CA THR A 318 -12.19 12.47 12.03
C THR A 318 -11.19 11.37 11.64
N PRO A 319 -9.94 11.41 12.14
CA PRO A 319 -8.94 10.39 11.82
C PRO A 319 -9.43 8.98 12.13
N TRP A 320 -9.19 8.03 11.22
CA TRP A 320 -9.69 6.66 11.37
C TRP A 320 -9.21 5.99 12.67
N ALA A 321 -7.99 6.32 13.11
CA ALA A 321 -7.38 5.80 14.34
C ALA A 321 -8.20 6.18 15.59
N THR A 322 -8.92 7.31 15.55
CA THR A 322 -9.82 7.73 16.62
C THR A 322 -10.98 6.74 16.76
N TYR A 323 -11.59 6.32 15.65
CA TYR A 323 -12.64 5.30 15.66
C TYR A 323 -12.11 3.96 16.16
N TRP A 324 -10.91 3.58 15.70
CA TRP A 324 -10.26 2.34 16.12
C TRP A 324 -10.09 2.27 17.64
N ASN A 325 -9.39 3.24 18.23
CA ASN A 325 -9.10 3.21 19.67
C ASN A 325 -10.38 3.28 20.51
N LYS A 326 -11.34 4.15 20.14
CA LYS A 326 -12.64 4.24 20.84
C LYS A 326 -13.39 2.91 20.83
N GLN A 327 -13.39 2.19 19.72
CA GLN A 327 -14.07 0.91 19.64
C GLN A 327 -13.37 -0.17 20.47
N MET A 328 -12.03 -0.22 20.42
CA MET A 328 -11.25 -1.21 21.16
C MET A 328 -11.37 -1.01 22.68
N ASP A 329 -11.55 0.23 23.16
CA ASP A 329 -11.84 0.52 24.57
C ASP A 329 -13.18 -0.07 25.06
N LEU A 330 -14.11 -0.39 24.16
CA LEU A 330 -15.41 -0.99 24.51
C LEU A 330 -15.34 -2.52 24.61
N CYS A 331 -14.26 -3.16 24.16
CA CYS A 331 -14.13 -4.61 24.13
C CYS A 331 -13.86 -5.19 25.54
N ASP A 332 -14.77 -6.04 26.03
CA ASP A 332 -14.76 -6.59 27.41
C ASP A 332 -14.68 -8.13 27.42
N GLY A 333 -14.17 -8.73 26.34
CA GLY A 333 -14.03 -10.16 26.15
C GLY A 333 -15.31 -10.89 25.73
N PHE A 334 -15.19 -12.19 25.46
CA PHE A 334 -16.31 -13.04 25.05
C PHE A 334 -17.17 -13.49 26.24
N HIS A 335 -17.51 -12.58 27.13
CA HIS A 335 -18.38 -12.89 28.27
C HIS A 335 -19.85 -12.75 27.87
N PRO A 336 -20.63 -13.85 27.81
CA PRO A 336 -22.08 -13.77 27.60
C PRO A 336 -22.82 -13.20 28.83
N ARG A 337 -22.15 -12.67 29.85
CA ARG A 337 -22.76 -12.33 31.16
C ARG A 337 -23.66 -11.09 31.19
N LYS A 338 -23.89 -10.41 30.06
CA LYS A 338 -25.04 -9.49 29.87
C LYS A 338 -26.14 -10.05 28.94
N ALA A 339 -26.02 -11.29 28.46
CA ALA A 339 -26.99 -11.95 27.58
C ALA A 339 -27.73 -13.15 28.21
N VAL A 340 -27.39 -13.55 29.45
CA VAL A 340 -27.87 -14.82 30.05
C VAL A 340 -28.99 -14.66 31.09
N ILE A 341 -29.44 -13.45 31.44
CA ILE A 341 -30.64 -13.28 32.29
C ILE A 341 -31.78 -12.63 31.50
N LYS A 342 -32.38 -13.44 30.62
CA LYS A 342 -33.83 -13.51 30.30
C LYS A 342 -34.06 -14.52 29.17
N VAL A 343 -33.63 -15.76 29.36
CA VAL A 343 -34.09 -16.86 28.50
C VAL A 343 -35.47 -17.29 28.98
N GLN A 344 -36.50 -16.67 28.42
CA GLN A 344 -37.84 -17.25 28.31
C GLN A 344 -38.48 -17.05 26.93
N ASP A 345 -37.72 -16.55 25.94
CA ASP A 345 -38.19 -16.46 24.55
C ASP A 345 -37.06 -16.83 23.57
N PRO A 346 -37.16 -17.96 22.84
CA PRO A 346 -36.20 -18.39 21.82
C PRO A 346 -36.11 -17.46 20.60
N ASN A 347 -37.02 -16.49 20.44
CA ASN A 347 -37.04 -15.52 19.34
C ASN A 347 -36.66 -14.09 19.76
N ALA A 348 -36.31 -13.84 21.03
CA ALA A 348 -35.92 -12.52 21.49
C ALA A 348 -34.42 -12.24 21.22
N ILE A 349 -34.15 -11.39 20.22
CA ILE A 349 -32.87 -10.70 20.09
C ILE A 349 -32.81 -9.67 21.22
N SER A 350 -31.99 -9.92 22.24
CA SER A 350 -31.82 -8.95 23.32
C SER A 350 -31.02 -7.75 22.82
N PRO A 351 -31.50 -6.51 23.00
CA PRO A 351 -30.69 -5.32 22.80
C PRO A 351 -29.55 -5.34 23.82
N LEU A 352 -28.39 -4.82 23.40
CA LEU A 352 -27.28 -4.52 24.30
C LEU A 352 -27.80 -3.76 25.52
N SER A 353 -27.39 -4.21 26.71
CA SER A 353 -27.79 -3.65 28.02
C SER A 353 -27.88 -2.13 28.02
N ASP A 354 -29.06 -1.58 28.36
CA ASP A 354 -29.33 -0.17 28.70
C ASP A 354 -28.63 0.27 30.03
N GLY A 355 -27.40 -0.20 30.25
CA GLY A 355 -26.57 0.16 31.40
C GLY A 355 -25.62 1.33 31.06
N PRO A 356 -25.10 2.04 32.08
CA PRO A 356 -24.22 3.19 31.88
C PRO A 356 -22.87 2.86 31.23
N ASP A 357 -22.44 1.59 31.23
CA ASP A 357 -21.29 1.09 30.47
C ASP A 357 -21.75 0.25 29.27
N LYS A 358 -21.67 0.85 28.08
CA LYS A 358 -21.82 0.15 26.79
C LYS A 358 -20.54 -0.64 26.53
N SER A 359 -20.55 -1.95 26.81
CA SER A 359 -19.45 -2.87 26.48
C SER A 359 -19.82 -3.78 25.31
N LEU A 360 -18.81 -4.18 24.54
CA LEU A 360 -18.93 -5.06 23.38
C LEU A 360 -18.33 -6.43 23.68
N PRO A 361 -18.93 -7.53 23.17
CA PRO A 361 -18.45 -8.88 23.40
C PRO A 361 -17.29 -9.22 22.45
N CYS A 362 -16.20 -8.47 22.56
CA CYS A 362 -15.00 -8.57 21.72
C CYS A 362 -13.72 -8.48 22.54
N TYR A 363 -12.61 -8.87 21.94
CA TYR A 363 -11.27 -8.53 22.45
C TYR A 363 -10.64 -7.42 21.61
N PRO A 364 -9.82 -6.54 22.20
CA PRO A 364 -9.13 -5.51 21.45
C PRO A 364 -8.07 -6.11 20.51
N ALA A 365 -7.80 -5.39 19.41
CA ALA A 365 -6.73 -5.67 18.47
C ALA A 365 -5.98 -4.38 18.13
N SER A 366 -4.69 -4.49 17.82
CA SER A 366 -3.83 -3.33 17.51
C SER A 366 -3.65 -3.14 16.00
N VAL A 367 -3.37 -1.90 15.57
CA VAL A 367 -2.97 -1.59 14.18
C VAL A 367 -1.65 -0.83 14.16
N ILE A 368 -0.69 -1.29 13.38
CA ILE A 368 0.57 -0.58 13.10
C ILE A 368 0.52 -0.07 11.66
N HIS A 369 0.88 1.19 11.44
CA HIS A 369 0.72 1.84 10.14
C HIS A 369 1.75 2.94 9.86
N GLY A 370 1.79 3.38 8.60
CA GLY A 370 2.62 4.47 8.08
C GLY A 370 1.76 5.64 7.55
N HIS A 371 2.09 6.15 6.35
CA HIS A 371 1.34 7.06 5.47
C HIS A 371 1.10 8.50 5.95
N THR A 372 1.00 8.72 7.26
CA THR A 372 0.50 9.98 7.83
C THR A 372 1.59 10.82 8.48
N ALA A 373 2.68 11.10 7.75
CA ALA A 373 3.81 11.93 8.18
C ALA A 373 3.40 13.26 8.82
N SER A 374 2.29 13.87 8.37
CA SER A 374 1.78 15.14 8.88
C SER A 374 1.47 15.11 10.38
N ARG A 375 1.15 13.93 10.93
CA ARG A 375 0.87 13.72 12.35
C ARG A 375 2.13 13.43 13.18
N GLY A 376 3.27 13.17 12.53
CA GLY A 376 4.49 12.74 13.19
C GLY A 376 4.28 11.41 13.92
N LEU A 377 4.95 11.24 15.06
CA LEU A 377 4.84 10.01 15.86
C LEU A 377 3.46 9.94 16.54
N ASP A 378 2.56 9.11 16.01
CA ASP A 378 1.16 8.98 16.46
C ASP A 378 0.92 7.66 17.20
N ILE A 379 1.12 7.67 18.52
CA ILE A 379 1.04 6.47 19.36
C ILE A 379 -0.17 6.56 20.28
N SER A 380 -1.10 5.62 20.11
CA SER A 380 -2.27 5.40 20.97
C SER A 380 -2.23 3.99 21.60
N ARG A 381 -3.26 3.60 22.36
CA ARG A 381 -3.28 2.30 23.05
C ARG A 381 -3.33 1.10 22.08
N TYR A 382 -4.08 1.25 20.98
CA TYR A 382 -4.36 0.21 19.99
C TYR A 382 -4.03 0.61 18.55
N SER A 383 -3.43 1.79 18.34
CA SER A 383 -2.92 2.20 17.02
C SER A 383 -1.55 2.84 17.14
N PHE A 384 -0.66 2.50 16.21
CA PHE A 384 0.74 2.89 16.22
C PHE A 384 1.17 3.39 14.83
N GLY A 385 1.19 4.71 14.64
CA GLY A 385 1.67 5.38 13.43
C GLY A 385 3.18 5.60 13.48
N LEU A 386 3.91 5.02 12.53
CA LEU A 386 5.38 5.02 12.47
C LEU A 386 5.95 5.96 11.40
N ASP A 387 5.13 6.48 10.49
CA ASP A 387 5.59 7.48 9.53
C ASP A 387 5.76 8.84 10.22
N THR A 388 7.01 9.17 10.53
CA THR A 388 7.41 10.43 11.16
C THR A 388 7.98 11.44 10.17
N GLY A 389 7.93 11.14 8.86
CA GLY A 389 8.27 12.08 7.78
C GLY A 389 9.77 12.21 7.49
N CYS A 390 10.51 11.09 7.44
CA CYS A 390 11.96 11.10 7.16
C CYS A 390 12.30 11.83 5.85
N VAL A 391 11.49 11.64 4.81
CA VAL A 391 11.68 12.29 3.50
C VAL A 391 11.52 13.81 3.56
N TYR A 392 10.83 14.33 4.58
CA TYR A 392 10.68 15.76 4.85
C TYR A 392 11.75 16.29 5.84
N GLY A 393 12.86 15.57 6.00
CA GLY A 393 13.95 15.94 6.92
C GLY A 393 13.60 15.80 8.40
N ARG A 394 12.53 15.07 8.75
CA ARG A 394 12.15 14.77 10.14
C ARG A 394 12.85 13.51 10.63
N ASN A 395 12.13 12.53 11.16
CA ASN A 395 12.72 11.30 11.68
C ASN A 395 12.37 10.09 10.82
N LEU A 396 13.19 9.04 10.90
CA LEU A 396 12.81 7.67 10.56
C LEU A 396 12.62 6.90 11.87
N THR A 397 11.47 6.23 12.00
CA THR A 397 11.06 5.58 13.24
C THR A 397 10.99 4.07 13.10
N ALA A 398 11.51 3.37 14.11
CA ALA A 398 11.28 1.96 14.35
C ALA A 398 10.51 1.72 15.67
N MET A 399 9.68 0.70 15.65
CA MET A 399 9.06 0.09 16.82
C MET A 399 9.61 -1.33 17.00
N ILE A 400 10.19 -1.61 18.16
CA ILE A 400 10.84 -2.88 18.47
C ILE A 400 9.95 -3.67 19.44
N LEU A 401 9.61 -4.90 19.08
CA LEU A 401 8.90 -5.88 19.89
C LEU A 401 9.83 -7.04 20.21
N GLY A 402 9.94 -7.41 21.48
CA GLY A 402 10.87 -8.45 21.91
C GLY A 402 12.36 -8.02 21.88
N PRO A 403 13.29 -8.87 22.36
CA PRO A 403 13.00 -10.12 23.07
C PRO A 403 12.23 -9.82 24.36
N ASN A 404 11.48 -10.79 24.89
CA ASN A 404 10.67 -10.60 26.10
C ASN A 404 11.38 -11.17 27.34
N PRO A 405 11.74 -10.36 28.36
CA PRO A 405 11.50 -8.92 28.48
C PRO A 405 12.49 -8.09 27.67
N LEU A 406 12.03 -6.92 27.20
CA LEU A 406 12.87 -5.98 26.44
C LEU A 406 14.17 -5.66 27.22
N PRO A 407 15.33 -5.59 26.54
CA PRO A 407 16.58 -5.22 27.20
C PRO A 407 16.45 -3.91 27.97
N ARG A 408 17.03 -3.85 29.18
CA ARG A 408 16.92 -2.67 30.05
C ARG A 408 17.58 -1.45 29.38
N ARG A 409 17.13 -0.26 29.82
CA ARG A 409 17.44 1.05 29.23
C ARG A 409 18.93 1.37 29.06
N GLU A 410 19.81 0.70 29.79
CA GLU A 410 21.24 1.01 29.94
C GLU A 410 22.15 0.37 28.86
N GLU A 411 21.66 -0.55 28.03
CA GLU A 411 22.50 -1.27 27.05
C GLU A 411 22.63 -0.60 25.67
N TRP A 412 22.02 0.58 25.48
CA TRP A 412 21.98 1.27 24.19
C TRP A 412 22.37 2.74 24.38
N GLU A 413 23.55 2.99 24.92
CA GLU A 413 24.12 4.35 25.00
C GLU A 413 24.22 4.96 23.59
N GLU A 414 23.87 6.25 23.51
CA GLU A 414 24.00 7.07 22.31
C GLU A 414 25.45 7.04 21.86
N ILE A 415 25.73 6.34 20.76
CA ILE A 415 26.97 6.60 20.04
C ILE A 415 26.71 7.74 19.07
N ASP A 416 26.97 8.96 19.54
CA ASP A 416 27.21 10.11 18.68
C ASP A 416 28.50 9.87 17.91
N TYR A 417 28.35 9.33 16.70
CA TYR A 417 29.40 9.37 15.71
C TYR A 417 29.17 10.59 14.84
N GLU A 418 30.07 11.56 14.95
CA GLU A 418 30.32 12.53 13.89
C GLU A 418 30.60 11.72 12.62
N ALA A 419 29.76 11.87 11.60
CA ALA A 419 30.06 11.31 10.31
C ALA A 419 31.32 12.01 9.80
N GLU A 420 32.39 11.25 9.53
CA GLU A 420 33.45 11.76 8.69
C GLU A 420 32.82 12.15 7.35
N ASP A 421 32.70 13.46 7.12
CA ASP A 421 32.39 14.03 5.82
C ASP A 421 33.54 13.68 4.87
N GLY A 422 33.51 12.45 4.36
CA GLY A 422 34.25 12.05 3.18
C GLY A 422 33.66 12.79 2.00
N ASP A 423 34.36 13.84 1.59
CA ASP A 423 34.18 14.62 0.38
C ASP A 423 34.02 13.70 -0.85
N GLU A 424 32.76 13.38 -1.20
CA GLU A 424 32.40 12.95 -2.55
C GLU A 424 31.87 14.18 -3.29
N SER A 425 32.79 15.07 -3.68
CA SER A 425 32.55 15.97 -4.80
C SER A 425 32.40 15.13 -6.07
N PHE A 426 31.17 14.75 -6.44
CA PHE A 426 30.89 14.23 -7.77
C PHE A 426 29.46 14.51 -8.21
N GLU A 427 29.36 15.58 -9.01
CA GLU A 427 28.33 15.95 -9.98
C GLU A 427 26.86 15.69 -9.64
N ASP A 428 26.17 16.81 -9.36
CA ASP A 428 24.73 16.98 -9.52
C ASP A 428 24.20 16.30 -10.78
N ALA A 429 23.27 15.36 -10.60
CA ALA A 429 22.19 15.18 -11.55
C ALA A 429 20.99 14.51 -10.86
N TRP A 430 19.84 15.20 -10.90
CA TRP A 430 18.48 14.68 -10.67
C TRP A 430 17.96 14.64 -9.22
N MET A 431 18.09 15.74 -8.46
CA MET A 431 17.03 16.09 -7.51
C MET A 431 15.88 16.73 -8.29
N ASP A 432 15.06 15.91 -8.94
CA ASP A 432 13.79 16.38 -9.47
C ASP A 432 12.77 16.34 -8.33
N LEU A 433 12.40 17.53 -7.85
CA LEU A 433 11.09 17.73 -7.23
C LEU A 433 10.05 17.61 -8.35
N ASP A 434 9.82 16.39 -8.84
CA ASP A 434 8.68 16.12 -9.70
C ASP A 434 7.42 16.36 -8.86
N ASN A 435 6.70 17.40 -9.24
CA ASN A 435 5.47 17.90 -8.63
C ASN A 435 4.28 16.96 -8.93
N ASP A 436 4.47 15.68 -8.59
CA ASP A 436 3.43 14.66 -8.60
C ASP A 436 2.84 14.53 -7.18
N ASP A 437 2.31 15.64 -6.68
CA ASP A 437 1.23 15.63 -5.69
C ASP A 437 0.16 16.65 -6.08
N TYR A 438 -1.01 16.13 -6.47
CA TYR A 438 -2.21 16.60 -5.81
C TYR A 438 -2.29 15.76 -4.53
N ASP A 439 -1.70 16.30 -3.47
CA ASP A 439 -2.16 16.32 -2.07
C ASP A 439 -0.99 16.74 -1.17
N ASP A 440 -0.57 18.00 -1.31
CA ASP A 440 -0.13 18.89 -0.23
C ASP A 440 0.42 20.14 -0.91
N GLU A 441 -0.47 21.09 -1.20
CA GLU A 441 -0.12 22.43 -1.66
C GLU A 441 0.63 23.16 -0.53
N TYR A 442 1.94 22.92 -0.42
CA TYR A 442 2.83 23.74 0.38
C TYR A 442 3.30 24.93 -0.48
N GLU A 443 2.50 25.99 -0.51
CA GLU A 443 3.09 27.32 -0.66
C GLU A 443 3.87 27.63 0.63
N VAL A 444 5.14 27.99 0.50
CA VAL A 444 5.94 28.56 1.59
C VAL A 444 5.82 30.09 1.46
N PRO A 445 5.07 30.80 2.32
CA PRO A 445 5.21 32.24 2.38
C PRO A 445 6.52 32.56 3.11
N ASP A 446 7.46 33.15 2.38
CA ASP A 446 8.54 33.94 2.96
C ASP A 446 7.91 35.04 3.82
N LEU A 447 7.89 34.87 5.14
CA LEU A 447 7.80 35.98 6.10
C LEU A 447 8.34 35.50 7.46
N ILE A 448 9.63 35.74 7.66
CA ILE A 448 10.23 35.91 8.97
C ILE A 448 9.53 37.09 9.63
N GLU A 449 8.63 36.83 10.58
CA GLU A 449 8.45 37.74 11.72
C GLU A 449 7.86 37.03 12.93
N SER A 450 8.41 37.42 14.07
CA SER A 450 8.36 36.75 15.36
C SER A 450 6.98 36.72 16.01
N MET A 451 6.40 35.53 16.19
CA MET A 451 5.45 35.26 17.28
C MET A 451 5.66 33.85 17.83
N SER A 452 6.25 33.78 19.01
CA SER A 452 6.50 32.56 19.77
C SER A 452 5.18 31.94 20.26
N VAL A 453 4.73 30.89 19.58
CA VAL A 453 3.78 29.93 20.16
C VAL A 453 4.59 28.71 20.60
N GLU A 454 4.75 28.55 21.91
CA GLU A 454 5.44 27.40 22.51
C GLU A 454 4.67 26.11 22.24
N TYR A 455 5.10 25.36 21.23
CA TYR A 455 4.86 23.92 21.18
C TYR A 455 5.79 23.23 22.20
N PRO A 456 5.29 22.31 23.04
CA PRO A 456 6.13 21.66 24.04
C PRO A 456 7.22 20.84 23.36
N ARG A 457 8.45 21.37 23.36
CA ARG A 457 9.67 20.70 22.94
C ARG A 457 9.94 19.50 23.85
N SER A 458 9.37 18.33 23.52
CA SER A 458 9.70 17.10 24.23
C SER A 458 11.00 16.51 23.67
N ARG A 459 12.14 16.99 24.17
CA ARG A 459 13.41 16.24 24.15
C ARG A 459 13.25 14.99 25.02
N LYS A 460 12.81 13.84 24.49
CA LYS A 460 12.82 12.56 25.25
C LYS A 460 12.98 11.33 24.36
N ARG A 461 14.22 10.80 24.36
CA ARG A 461 14.69 9.41 24.57
C ARG A 461 13.71 8.28 24.24
N ALA A 462 14.23 7.18 23.68
CA ALA A 462 13.51 5.93 23.41
C ALA A 462 12.42 5.62 24.45
N ARG A 463 11.17 5.55 23.99
CA ARG A 463 9.97 5.41 24.83
C ARG A 463 9.52 3.96 24.79
N THR A 464 9.48 3.31 25.95
CA THR A 464 8.79 2.04 26.11
C THR A 464 7.28 2.31 26.17
N ILE A 465 6.50 1.61 25.35
CA ILE A 465 5.04 1.74 25.24
C ILE A 465 4.38 0.37 25.44
N LYS A 466 3.10 0.35 25.81
CA LYS A 466 2.33 -0.91 25.91
C LYS A 466 1.98 -1.41 24.52
N PHE A 467 2.03 -2.72 24.30
CA PHE A 467 1.67 -3.37 23.05
C PHE A 467 0.90 -4.67 23.30
N GLY A 468 -0.16 -4.91 22.54
CA GLY A 468 -1.03 -6.07 22.75
C GLY A 468 -1.60 -6.14 24.17
N ASP A 469 -1.97 -7.34 24.62
CA ASP A 469 -2.60 -7.57 25.92
C ASP A 469 -1.60 -7.40 27.08
N HIS A 470 -0.38 -7.92 26.94
CA HIS A 470 0.62 -7.97 28.01
C HIS A 470 2.04 -7.55 27.58
N GLY A 471 2.22 -7.19 26.31
CA GLY A 471 3.53 -6.87 25.74
C GLY A 471 3.95 -5.40 25.93
N GLN A 472 5.20 -5.15 25.57
CA GLN A 472 5.78 -3.82 25.49
C GLN A 472 6.50 -3.66 24.15
N ALA A 473 6.58 -2.42 23.68
CA ALA A 473 7.38 -2.06 22.53
C ALA A 473 8.33 -0.92 22.89
N LYS A 474 9.46 -0.81 22.18
CA LYS A 474 10.40 0.31 22.29
C LYS A 474 10.39 1.10 20.99
N ILE A 475 10.21 2.43 21.09
CA ILE A 475 10.33 3.33 19.94
C ILE A 475 11.77 3.84 19.82
N VAL A 476 12.32 3.78 18.62
CA VAL A 476 13.65 4.29 18.27
C VAL A 476 13.51 5.19 17.04
N GLU A 477 14.14 6.37 17.09
CA GLU A 477 14.10 7.35 16.00
C GLU A 477 15.52 7.74 15.59
N VAL A 478 15.72 8.03 14.30
CA VAL A 478 16.91 8.65 13.73
C VAL A 478 16.52 9.92 12.99
N SER A 479 17.24 11.02 13.22
CA SER A 479 17.03 12.28 12.49
C SER A 479 17.48 12.14 11.04
N CYS A 480 16.64 12.60 10.11
CA CYS A 480 16.83 12.61 8.67
C CYS A 480 17.22 13.99 8.10
N SER A 481 17.49 14.95 8.99
CA SER A 481 17.96 16.31 8.73
C SER A 481 19.44 16.38 8.39
#